data_AF-A0A949AQY0-F1
#
_entry.id   AF-A0A949AQY0-F1
#
_cell.length_a   1.000
_cell.length_b   1.000
_cell.length_c   1.000
_cell.angle_alpha   90.00
_cell.angle_beta   90.00
_cell.angle_gamma   90.00
#
_symmetry.space_group_name_H-M   'P 1'
#
loop_
_entity.id
_entity.type
_entity.pdbx_description
1 polymer ?
#
loop_
_entity_poly.entity_id
_entity_poly.type
_entity_poly.pdbx_seq_one_letter_code
_entity_poly.pdbx_strand_id
1 'polypeptide(L)'
;MEYNITSTKLKEEVVKYLEADTLSTINFVIPLNTLNNIDFNVEIIKNAVLSANSLEIIPIHSLNSKKHKLKCPLMCQVRFTENLYVAELIELNLIASGVDRTDALDELKINILELFEEMEQIDAKNLGKEPKKWKVLLEDLIEKR
;
A
#
# COMPACT_ATOMS: atom_id res chain seq x y z
N MET A 1 -34.28 -7.79 -21.82
CA MET A 1 -35.16 -6.97 -22.68
C MET A 1 -35.26 -5.56 -22.09
N GLU A 2 -34.11 -4.88 -21.88
CA GLU A 2 -34.06 -3.55 -21.22
C GLU A 2 -32.98 -2.60 -21.79
N TYR A 3 -32.11 -3.04 -22.70
CA TYR A 3 -31.03 -2.18 -23.25
C TYR A 3 -31.46 -1.31 -24.45
N ASN A 4 -32.50 -1.72 -25.18
CA ASN A 4 -32.93 -1.01 -26.40
C ASN A 4 -33.91 0.14 -26.14
N ILE A 5 -34.48 0.25 -24.95
CA ILE A 5 -35.47 1.31 -24.61
C ILE A 5 -34.74 2.58 -24.16
N THR A 6 -33.64 2.43 -23.42
CA THR A 6 -32.86 3.55 -22.86
C THR A 6 -32.05 4.31 -23.92
N SER A 7 -31.54 3.61 -24.94
CA SER A 7 -30.77 4.20 -26.05
C SER A 7 -31.61 5.10 -26.96
N THR A 8 -32.86 4.72 -27.20
CA THR A 8 -33.79 5.47 -28.06
C THR A 8 -34.26 6.76 -27.37
N LYS A 9 -34.52 6.68 -26.05
CA LYS A 9 -34.93 7.83 -25.24
C LYS A 9 -33.83 8.88 -25.11
N LEU A 10 -32.57 8.46 -24.97
CA LEU A 10 -31.40 9.34 -24.95
C LEU A 10 -31.14 10.01 -26.30
N LYS A 11 -31.38 9.32 -27.42
CA LYS A 11 -31.23 9.91 -28.76
C LYS A 11 -32.31 10.96 -29.04
N GLU A 12 -33.56 10.73 -28.63
CA GLU A 12 -34.65 11.70 -28.80
C GLU A 12 -34.46 12.96 -27.94
N GLU A 13 -33.92 12.84 -26.72
CA GLU A 13 -33.65 14.00 -25.86
C GLU A 13 -32.47 14.85 -26.37
N VAL A 14 -31.42 14.23 -26.92
CA VAL A 14 -30.23 14.95 -27.41
C VAL A 14 -30.50 15.70 -28.72
N VAL A 15 -31.35 15.16 -29.61
CA VAL A 15 -31.70 15.80 -30.89
C VAL A 15 -32.46 17.11 -30.68
N LYS A 16 -33.23 17.23 -29.59
CA LYS A 16 -33.96 18.46 -29.25
C LYS A 16 -33.04 19.66 -28.95
N TYR A 17 -31.79 19.42 -28.60
CA TYR A 17 -30.80 20.46 -28.27
C TYR A 17 -29.87 20.82 -29.45
N LEU A 18 -29.96 20.11 -30.57
CA LEU A 18 -29.04 20.28 -31.71
C LEU A 18 -29.65 21.03 -32.90
N GLU A 19 -30.96 21.23 -32.96
CA GLU A 19 -31.64 21.84 -34.11
C GLU A 19 -32.23 23.24 -33.85
N ALA A 20 -31.47 24.13 -33.22
CA ALA A 20 -31.79 25.56 -33.29
C ALA A 20 -30.51 26.37 -33.48
N ASP A 21 -30.15 26.53 -34.75
CA ASP A 21 -29.22 27.54 -35.24
C ASP A 21 -29.50 28.90 -34.59
N THR A 22 -28.58 29.38 -33.75
CA THR A 22 -28.12 30.77 -33.79
C THR A 22 -26.71 30.86 -33.24
N LEU A 23 -25.78 31.23 -34.12
CA LEU A 23 -24.51 31.87 -33.79
C LEU A 23 -24.72 32.96 -32.73
N SER A 24 -24.26 32.71 -31.50
CA SER A 24 -23.56 33.71 -30.70
C SER A 24 -22.76 32.98 -29.64
N THR A 25 -21.62 33.54 -29.27
CA THR A 25 -20.74 33.08 -28.21
C THR A 25 -21.52 32.88 -26.91
N ILE A 26 -22.09 31.69 -26.67
CA ILE A 26 -22.67 31.35 -25.37
C ILE A 26 -21.47 31.04 -24.48
N ASN A 27 -21.11 32.03 -23.67
CA ASN A 27 -20.30 31.83 -22.48
C ASN A 27 -20.85 30.62 -21.75
N PHE A 28 -20.15 29.49 -21.81
CA PHE A 28 -20.36 28.38 -20.89
C PHE A 28 -20.04 28.93 -19.50
N VAL A 29 -21.06 29.43 -18.81
CA VAL A 29 -20.97 29.72 -17.38
C VAL A 29 -20.98 28.36 -16.70
N ILE A 30 -19.79 27.78 -16.58
CA ILE A 30 -19.56 26.66 -15.66
C ILE A 30 -19.83 27.24 -14.27
N PRO A 31 -20.75 26.68 -13.47
CA PRO A 31 -20.89 27.08 -12.08
C PRO A 31 -19.52 26.97 -11.42
N LEU A 32 -19.03 28.04 -10.76
CA LEU A 32 -17.73 28.06 -10.08
C LEU A 32 -17.54 26.85 -9.12
N ASN A 33 -18.66 26.32 -8.64
CA ASN A 33 -18.81 25.17 -7.76
C ASN A 33 -18.33 23.86 -8.43
N THR A 34 -18.39 23.76 -9.76
CA THR A 34 -17.96 22.59 -10.54
C THR A 34 -16.45 22.62 -10.80
N LEU A 35 -15.85 23.80 -10.92
CA LEU A 35 -14.39 23.96 -11.04
C LEU A 35 -13.68 23.59 -9.72
N ASN A 36 -14.22 24.05 -8.57
CA ASN A 36 -13.68 23.69 -7.26
C ASN A 36 -13.74 22.18 -6.97
N ASN A 37 -14.73 21.46 -7.52
CA ASN A 37 -14.82 20.01 -7.39
C ASN A 37 -13.80 19.28 -8.27
N ILE A 38 -13.43 19.84 -9.43
CA ILE A 38 -12.41 19.25 -10.28
C ILE A 38 -11.05 19.36 -9.60
N ASP A 39 -10.70 20.53 -9.05
CA ASP A 39 -9.43 20.73 -8.35
C ASP A 39 -9.32 19.85 -7.10
N PHE A 40 -10.40 19.74 -6.31
CA PHE A 40 -10.45 18.84 -5.16
C PHE A 40 -10.31 17.37 -5.56
N ASN A 41 -10.98 16.94 -6.62
CA ASN A 41 -10.86 15.57 -7.12
C ASN A 41 -9.47 15.29 -7.70
N VAL A 42 -8.86 16.26 -8.37
CA VAL A 42 -7.48 16.17 -8.88
C VAL A 42 -6.49 16.07 -7.72
N GLU A 43 -6.67 16.82 -6.64
CA GLU A 43 -5.83 16.74 -5.44
C GLU A 43 -5.95 15.37 -4.76
N ILE A 44 -7.17 14.83 -4.65
CA ILE A 44 -7.43 13.47 -4.14
C ILE A 44 -6.77 12.42 -5.04
N ILE A 45 -6.92 12.54 -6.36
CA ILE A 45 -6.33 11.59 -7.31
C ILE A 45 -4.80 11.68 -7.29
N LYS A 46 -4.22 12.89 -7.23
CA LYS A 46 -2.77 13.08 -7.09
C LYS A 46 -2.26 12.44 -5.82
N ASN A 47 -2.92 12.68 -4.68
CA ASN A 47 -2.52 12.08 -3.42
C ASN A 47 -2.65 10.55 -3.45
N ALA A 48 -3.72 10.02 -4.04
CA ALA A 48 -3.90 8.58 -4.24
C ALA A 48 -2.80 7.98 -5.13
N VAL A 49 -2.48 8.62 -6.26
CA VAL A 49 -1.42 8.18 -7.19
C VAL A 49 -0.03 8.28 -6.57
N LEU A 50 0.24 9.34 -5.80
CA LEU A 50 1.50 9.52 -5.07
C LEU A 50 1.65 8.45 -3.98
N SER A 51 0.57 8.12 -3.25
CA SER A 51 0.57 7.08 -2.23
C SER A 51 0.65 5.64 -2.79
N ALA A 52 0.16 5.42 -4.01
CA ALA A 52 0.17 4.09 -4.65
C ALA A 52 1.58 3.64 -5.10
N ASN A 53 2.57 4.54 -5.11
CA ASN A 53 3.95 4.23 -5.54
C ASN A 53 5.01 4.73 -4.55
N SER A 54 4.62 5.25 -3.38
CA SER A 54 5.59 5.72 -2.39
C SER A 54 6.11 4.54 -1.57
N LEU A 55 7.39 4.22 -1.77
CA LEU A 55 8.15 3.37 -0.87
C LEU A 55 8.48 4.18 0.40
N GLU A 56 8.03 3.71 1.56
CA GLU A 56 8.35 4.30 2.85
C GLU A 56 9.36 3.42 3.60
N ILE A 57 10.36 4.05 4.24
CA ILE A 57 11.29 3.36 5.13
C ILE A 57 10.87 3.67 6.55
N ILE A 58 10.50 2.63 7.31
CA ILE A 58 9.93 2.75 8.65
C ILE A 58 10.79 1.94 9.65
N PRO A 59 11.18 2.55 10.79
CA PRO A 59 11.87 1.82 11.84
C PRO A 59 10.89 0.96 12.68
N ILE A 60 11.22 -0.31 12.85
CA ILE A 60 10.60 -1.21 13.82
C ILE A 60 11.41 -1.11 15.12
N HIS A 61 10.78 -0.55 16.15
CA HIS A 61 11.40 -0.38 17.47
C HIS A 61 11.17 -1.56 18.43
N SER A 62 10.20 -2.42 18.14
CA SER A 62 9.79 -3.52 19.01
C SER A 62 9.20 -4.66 18.19
N LEU A 63 9.46 -5.90 18.61
CA LEU A 63 8.85 -7.11 18.06
C LEU A 63 7.56 -7.53 18.78
N ASN A 64 7.06 -6.72 19.73
CA ASN A 64 5.87 -7.04 20.54
C ASN A 64 5.96 -8.39 21.32
N SER A 65 7.17 -8.90 21.54
CA SER A 65 7.41 -10.13 22.31
C SER A 65 7.75 -9.82 23.77
N LYS A 66 7.31 -10.71 24.67
CA LYS A 66 7.73 -10.69 26.09
C LYS A 66 9.12 -11.31 26.29
N LYS A 67 9.54 -12.20 25.39
CA LYS A 67 10.80 -12.96 25.50
C LYS A 67 11.95 -12.32 24.72
N HIS A 68 11.63 -11.59 23.65
CA HIS A 68 12.61 -11.06 22.71
C HIS A 68 12.49 -9.54 22.61
N LYS A 69 13.62 -8.84 22.53
CA LYS A 69 13.70 -7.40 22.25
C LYS A 69 14.72 -7.11 21.16
N LEU A 70 14.53 -6.01 20.47
CA LEU A 70 15.51 -5.48 19.52
C LEU A 70 16.57 -4.68 20.25
N LYS A 71 17.84 -4.89 19.89
CA LYS A 71 18.98 -4.10 20.37
C LYS A 71 19.02 -2.72 19.71
N CYS A 72 18.58 -2.63 18.46
CA CYS A 72 18.48 -1.39 17.69
C CYS A 72 17.23 -1.42 16.78
N PRO A 73 16.72 -0.25 16.35
CA PRO A 73 15.60 -0.20 15.42
C PRO A 73 15.94 -0.87 14.09
N LEU A 74 15.04 -1.72 13.60
CA LEU A 74 15.15 -2.42 12.33
C LEU A 74 14.46 -1.61 11.23
N MET A 75 15.19 -1.25 10.18
CA MET A 75 14.61 -0.51 9.06
C MET A 75 13.88 -1.47 8.12
N CYS A 76 12.59 -1.25 7.91
CA CYS A 76 11.80 -2.01 6.95
C CYS A 76 11.25 -1.08 5.87
N GLN A 77 10.92 -1.67 4.72
CA GLN A 77 10.26 -0.98 3.64
C GLN A 77 8.77 -1.28 3.66
N VAL A 78 7.94 -0.26 3.50
CA VAL A 78 6.49 -0.41 3.38
C VAL A 78 6.04 0.26 2.09
N ARG A 79 5.22 -0.45 1.32
CA ARG A 79 4.59 0.07 0.11
C ARG A 79 3.13 -0.36 0.05
N PHE A 80 2.28 0.46 -0.56
CA PHE A 80 0.92 0.07 -0.87
C PHE A 80 0.87 -0.45 -2.31
N THR A 81 0.47 -1.71 -2.51
CA THR A 81 0.38 -2.33 -3.82
C THR A 81 -0.79 -3.32 -3.85
N GLU A 82 -1.48 -3.43 -4.98
CA GLU A 82 -2.58 -4.40 -5.14
C GLU A 82 -3.67 -4.31 -4.05
N ASN A 83 -3.96 -3.10 -3.57
CA ASN A 83 -4.90 -2.81 -2.48
C ASN A 83 -4.48 -3.34 -1.09
N LEU A 84 -3.20 -3.66 -0.90
CA LEU A 84 -2.64 -4.12 0.38
C LEU A 84 -1.38 -3.33 0.72
N TYR A 85 -1.11 -3.19 2.01
CA TYR A 85 0.20 -2.76 2.49
C TYR A 85 1.13 -3.96 2.50
N VAL A 86 2.31 -3.81 1.93
CA VAL A 86 3.38 -4.81 1.91
C VAL A 86 4.56 -4.26 2.69
N ALA A 87 4.94 -4.95 3.76
CA ALA A 87 6.10 -4.67 4.56
C ALA A 87 7.22 -5.69 4.22
N GLU A 88 8.44 -5.20 4.03
CA GLU A 88 9.57 -5.99 3.58
C GLU A 88 10.81 -5.67 4.39
N LEU A 89 11.52 -6.72 4.81
CA LEU A 89 12.84 -6.65 5.43
C LEU A 89 13.83 -7.38 4.53
N ILE A 90 14.55 -6.60 3.73
CA ILE A 90 15.41 -7.08 2.64
C ILE A 90 16.54 -7.97 3.17
N GLU A 91 17.13 -7.60 4.31
CA GLU A 91 18.27 -8.29 4.93
C GLU A 91 17.95 -9.75 5.28
N LEU A 92 16.68 -10.03 5.58
CA LEU A 92 16.18 -11.36 5.92
C LEU A 92 15.31 -11.98 4.82
N ASN A 93 15.12 -11.27 3.70
CA ASN A 93 14.20 -11.68 2.64
C ASN A 93 12.80 -12.02 3.18
N LEU A 94 12.33 -11.26 4.16
CA LEU A 94 11.01 -11.42 4.77
C LEU A 94 10.04 -10.41 4.18
N ILE A 95 8.84 -10.88 3.86
CA ILE A 95 7.76 -10.07 3.31
C ILE A 95 6.50 -10.41 4.11
N ALA A 96 5.70 -9.40 4.41
CA ALA A 96 4.39 -9.54 5.02
C ALA A 96 3.41 -8.56 4.38
N SER A 97 2.11 -8.84 4.49
CA SER A 97 1.06 -8.00 3.91
C SER A 97 -0.11 -7.83 4.86
N GLY A 98 -0.80 -6.69 4.77
CA GLY A 98 -1.96 -6.38 5.60
C GLY A 98 -2.95 -5.44 4.91
N VAL A 99 -4.18 -5.40 5.42
CA VAL A 99 -5.22 -4.48 4.92
C VAL A 99 -4.93 -3.03 5.29
N ASP A 100 -4.16 -2.84 6.36
CA ASP A 100 -3.55 -1.57 6.72
C ASP A 100 -2.05 -1.71 7.00
N ARG A 101 -1.41 -0.55 7.21
CA ARG A 101 0.02 -0.45 7.47
C ARG A 101 0.44 -1.17 8.76
N THR A 102 -0.38 -1.09 9.80
CA THR A 102 -0.08 -1.67 11.11
C THR A 102 -0.12 -3.19 11.01
N ASP A 103 -1.14 -3.72 10.35
CA ASP A 103 -1.29 -5.16 10.11
C ASP A 103 -0.09 -5.73 9.37
N ALA A 104 0.35 -5.08 8.29
CA ALA A 104 1.52 -5.52 7.53
C ALA A 104 2.80 -5.53 8.39
N LEU A 105 2.97 -4.51 9.24
CA LEU A 105 4.12 -4.40 10.15
C LEU A 105 4.06 -5.42 11.30
N ASP A 106 2.88 -5.69 11.85
CA ASP A 106 2.71 -6.67 12.93
C ASP A 106 2.92 -8.09 12.44
N GLU A 107 2.42 -8.43 11.24
CA GLU A 107 2.72 -9.69 10.58
C GLU A 107 4.23 -9.83 10.29
N LEU A 108 4.89 -8.76 9.82
CA LEU A 108 6.34 -8.79 9.62
C LEU A 108 7.10 -9.07 10.93
N LYS A 109 6.66 -8.49 12.06
CA LYS A 109 7.28 -8.75 13.37
C LYS A 109 7.11 -10.21 13.80
N ILE A 110 5.96 -10.81 13.54
CA ILE A 110 5.71 -12.23 13.81
C ILE A 110 6.68 -13.08 12.98
N ASN A 111 6.77 -12.83 11.66
CA ASN A 111 7.67 -13.57 10.77
C ASN A 111 9.14 -13.46 11.21
N ILE A 112 9.58 -12.29 11.68
CA ILE A 112 10.94 -12.10 12.23
C ILE A 112 11.16 -12.97 13.48
N LEU A 113 10.18 -13.02 14.39
CA LEU A 113 10.27 -13.81 15.62
C LEU A 113 10.27 -15.31 15.32
N GLU A 114 9.38 -15.77 14.45
CA GLU A 114 9.31 -17.18 14.05
C GLU A 114 10.62 -17.62 13.40
N LEU A 115 11.15 -16.83 12.46
CA LEU A 115 12.44 -17.11 11.84
C LEU A 115 13.57 -17.16 12.88
N PHE A 116 13.58 -16.24 13.85
CA PHE A 116 14.58 -16.26 14.91
C PHE A 116 14.49 -17.54 15.77
N GLU A 117 13.29 -17.90 16.22
CA GLU A 117 13.05 -19.08 17.03
C GLU A 117 13.40 -20.39 16.28
N GLU A 118 13.11 -20.45 14.98
CA GLU A 118 13.52 -21.57 14.12
C GLU A 118 15.05 -21.66 14.00
N MET A 119 15.72 -20.53 13.75
CA MET A 119 17.19 -20.49 13.62
C MET A 119 17.88 -20.86 14.93
N GLU A 120 17.30 -20.57 16.10
CA GLU A 120 17.85 -20.99 17.40
C GLU A 120 17.83 -22.51 17.59
N GLN A 121 16.84 -23.20 17.03
CA GLN A 121 16.69 -24.65 17.17
C GLN A 121 17.65 -25.45 16.26
N ILE A 122 18.21 -24.82 15.22
CA ILE A 122 19.06 -25.50 14.23
C ILE A 122 20.53 -25.21 14.51
N ASP A 123 21.36 -26.27 14.61
CA ASP A 123 22.81 -26.12 14.67
C ASP A 123 23.34 -25.43 13.41
N ALA A 124 24.22 -24.44 13.58
CA ALA A 124 24.81 -23.69 12.49
C ALA A 124 25.46 -24.60 11.44
N LYS A 125 25.96 -25.78 11.79
CA LYS A 125 26.54 -26.74 10.83
C LYS A 125 25.53 -27.26 9.80
N ASN A 126 24.24 -27.31 10.17
CA ASN A 126 23.16 -27.82 9.34
C ASN A 126 22.50 -26.74 8.46
N LEU A 127 22.90 -25.47 8.62
CA LEU A 127 22.37 -24.36 7.86
C LEU A 127 23.11 -24.13 6.53
N GLY A 128 22.36 -23.79 5.48
CA GLY A 128 22.89 -23.30 4.22
C GLY A 128 23.55 -21.92 4.37
N LYS A 129 24.15 -21.41 3.28
CA LYS A 129 24.91 -20.15 3.30
C LYS A 129 24.05 -18.93 3.69
N GLU A 130 22.86 -18.77 3.11
CA GLU A 130 21.97 -17.64 3.42
C GLU A 130 21.35 -17.75 4.82
N PRO A 131 20.77 -18.89 5.24
CA PRO A 131 20.27 -19.05 6.61
C PRO A 131 21.33 -18.82 7.70
N LYS A 132 22.61 -19.16 7.43
CA LYS A 132 23.72 -18.81 8.34
C LYS A 132 23.88 -17.32 8.52
N LYS A 133 23.78 -16.53 7.44
CA LYS A 133 23.87 -15.07 7.53
C LYS A 133 22.69 -14.50 8.30
N TRP A 134 21.48 -15.00 8.03
CA TRP A 134 20.27 -14.59 8.76
C TRP A 134 20.40 -14.88 10.25
N LYS A 135 20.88 -16.06 10.63
CA LYS A 135 21.11 -16.43 12.02
C LYS A 135 22.07 -15.45 12.72
N VAL A 136 23.22 -15.17 12.12
CA VAL A 136 24.19 -14.20 12.66
C VAL A 136 23.56 -12.81 12.77
N LEU A 137 22.86 -12.35 11.74
CA LEU A 137 22.19 -11.05 11.73
C LEU A 137 21.13 -10.96 12.84
N LEU A 138 20.30 -11.98 13.00
CA LEU A 138 19.25 -12.03 14.00
C LEU A 138 19.82 -12.10 15.42
N GLU A 139 20.88 -12.88 15.66
CA GLU A 139 21.58 -12.93 16.95
C GLU A 139 22.24 -11.59 17.31
N ASP A 140 22.69 -10.83 16.31
CA ASP A 140 23.21 -9.48 16.49
C ASP A 140 22.10 -8.46 16.78
N LEU A 141 20.92 -8.60 16.18
CA LEU A 141 19.82 -7.64 16.28
C LEU A 141 18.86 -7.89 17.44
N ILE A 142 18.68 -9.15 17.84
CA ILE A 142 17.70 -9.59 18.83
C ILE A 142 18.42 -10.08 20.08
N GLU A 143 17.89 -9.75 21.25
CA GLU A 143 18.32 -10.33 22.52
C GLU A 143 17.13 -10.84 23.32
N LYS A 144 17.39 -11.88 24.11
CA LYS A 144 16.43 -12.42 25.06
C LYS A 144 16.31 -11.49 26.26
N ARG A 145 15.08 -11.30 26.75
CA ARG A 145 14.79 -10.55 27.97
C ARG A 145 15.02 -11.39 29.22
#